data_AF-A0AAU6CT72-F1
#
_entry.id   AF-A0AAU6CT72-F1
#
_cell.length_a   1.000
_cell.length_b   1.000
_cell.length_c   1.000
_cell.angle_alpha   90.00
_cell.angle_beta   90.00
_cell.angle_gamma   90.00
#
_symmetry.space_group_name_H-M   'P 1'
#
loop_
_entity.id
_entity.type
_entity.pdbx_description
1 polymer ?
#
loop_
_entity_poly.entity_id
_entity_poly.type
_entity_poly.pdbx_seq_one_letter_code
_entity_poly.pdbx_strand_id
1 'polypeptide(L)'
;MTRRRRTLIAACALAAPALSALLPSAEAAVPPEHAIVVCQSAGFYANYDSSGGPTGLKRTLGYGDKIGHTPGSHPVYNGWAAGFDYGPNDWGYLRIECIGGYDSW
;
A
#
# COMPACT_ATOMS: atom_id res chain seq x y z
N MET A 1 32.21 48.71 -0.86
CA MET A 1 31.47 47.42 -0.85
C MET A 1 31.19 46.99 0.59
N THR A 2 30.13 47.47 1.29
CA THR A 2 30.31 47.49 2.76
C THR A 2 29.13 47.36 3.73
N ARG A 3 27.85 47.22 3.36
CA ARG A 3 26.84 46.85 4.40
C ARG A 3 25.55 46.22 3.87
N ARG A 4 25.01 46.73 2.76
CA ARG A 4 23.72 46.28 2.19
C ARG A 4 23.70 44.86 1.64
N ARG A 5 24.85 44.30 1.22
CA ARG A 5 24.93 42.90 0.72
C ARG A 5 24.96 41.86 1.84
N ARG A 6 25.34 42.23 3.07
CA ARG A 6 25.41 41.30 4.20
C ARG A 6 24.05 41.07 4.85
N THR A 7 23.14 42.04 4.79
CA THR A 7 21.78 41.92 5.35
C THR A 7 20.84 41.06 4.52
N LEU A 8 21.04 40.97 3.19
CA LEU A 8 20.19 40.15 2.32
C LEU A 8 20.48 38.63 2.47
N ILE A 9 21.70 38.26 2.87
CA ILE A 9 22.08 36.85 3.07
C ILE A 9 21.53 36.31 4.41
N ALA A 10 21.41 37.18 5.43
CA ALA A 10 20.91 36.79 6.75
C ALA A 10 19.38 36.52 6.78
N ALA A 11 18.61 37.13 5.86
CA ALA A 11 17.16 36.96 5.82
C ALA A 11 16.72 35.60 5.25
N CYS A 12 17.51 34.99 4.35
CA CYS A 12 17.19 33.67 3.80
C CYS A 12 17.55 32.50 4.73
N ALA A 13 18.48 32.69 5.67
CA ALA A 13 18.92 31.62 6.57
C ALA A 13 17.93 31.32 7.71
N LEU A 14 17.03 32.25 8.05
CA LEU A 14 16.05 32.10 9.13
C LEU A 14 14.69 31.57 8.66
N ALA A 15 14.43 31.51 7.36
CA ALA A 15 13.17 31.02 6.79
C ALA A 15 13.18 29.49 6.50
N ALA A 16 14.37 28.86 6.50
CA ALA A 16 14.52 27.44 6.19
C ALA A 16 13.83 26.47 7.18
N PRO A 17 13.88 26.66 8.52
CA PRO A 17 13.29 25.68 9.43
C PRO A 17 11.76 25.77 9.53
N ALA A 18 11.15 26.91 9.16
CA ALA A 18 9.70 27.08 9.21
C ALA A 18 8.98 26.40 8.04
N LEU A 19 9.64 26.23 6.89
CA LEU A 19 9.05 25.56 5.72
C LEU A 19 8.97 24.04 5.90
N SER A 20 9.89 23.45 6.67
CA SER A 20 9.92 22.00 6.92
C SER A 20 8.74 21.50 7.76
N ALA A 21 8.15 22.37 8.60
CA ALA A 21 6.98 22.05 9.40
C ALA A 21 5.65 22.05 8.61
N LEU A 22 5.67 22.59 7.38
CA LEU A 22 4.51 22.62 6.47
C LEU A 22 4.53 21.49 5.44
N LEU A 23 5.63 20.74 5.36
CA LEU A 23 5.69 19.57 4.50
C LEU A 23 5.04 18.39 5.25
N PRO A 24 4.05 17.71 4.64
CA PRO A 24 3.60 16.43 5.19
C PRO A 24 4.82 15.52 5.33
N SER A 25 4.95 14.87 6.47
CA SER A 25 5.99 13.86 6.64
C SER A 25 5.76 12.78 5.59
N ALA A 26 6.78 12.44 4.82
CA ALA A 26 6.72 11.28 3.95
C ALA A 26 6.64 10.05 4.86
N GLU A 27 5.44 9.51 5.04
CA GLU A 27 5.28 8.25 5.75
C GLU A 27 5.95 7.16 4.92
N ALA A 28 6.82 6.38 5.57
CA ALA A 28 7.39 5.20 4.94
C ALA A 28 6.24 4.23 4.62
N ALA A 29 6.06 3.91 3.34
CA ALA A 29 5.11 2.86 2.95
C ALA A 29 5.57 1.56 3.60
N VAL A 30 4.84 1.10 4.61
CA VAL A 30 5.11 -0.19 5.26
C VAL A 30 4.72 -1.27 4.26
N PRO A 31 5.64 -2.14 3.84
CA PRO A 31 5.29 -3.22 2.93
C PRO A 31 4.27 -4.14 3.61
N PRO A 32 3.30 -4.69 2.85
CA PRO A 32 2.39 -5.69 3.36
C PRO A 32 3.11 -6.86 4.01
N GLU A 33 2.45 -7.51 4.97
CA GLU A 33 2.89 -8.81 5.46
C GLU A 33 2.87 -9.83 4.32
N HIS A 34 3.95 -10.59 4.19
CA HIS A 34 4.12 -11.54 3.11
C HIS A 34 3.34 -12.81 3.40
N ALA A 35 2.56 -13.25 2.41
CA ALA A 35 1.82 -14.50 2.42
C ALA A 35 1.99 -15.22 1.08
N ILE A 36 1.40 -16.41 1.00
CA ILE A 36 1.25 -17.14 -0.26
C ILE A 36 -0.21 -17.46 -0.51
N VAL A 37 -0.55 -17.66 -1.78
CA VAL A 37 -1.83 -18.25 -2.14
C VAL A 37 -1.82 -19.74 -1.78
N VAL A 38 -2.82 -20.19 -1.01
CA VAL A 38 -2.98 -21.61 -0.60
C VAL A 38 -4.06 -22.36 -1.37
N CYS A 39 -4.89 -21.64 -2.13
CA CYS A 39 -5.82 -22.25 -3.07
C CYS A 39 -5.08 -22.75 -4.32
N GLN A 40 -5.58 -23.81 -4.95
CA GLN A 40 -5.03 -24.28 -6.23
C GLN A 40 -5.28 -23.28 -7.37
N SER A 41 -6.37 -22.52 -7.27
CA SER A 41 -6.76 -21.47 -8.21
C SER A 41 -7.56 -20.40 -7.46
N ALA A 42 -7.19 -19.14 -7.60
CA ALA A 42 -7.86 -18.00 -6.99
C ALA A 42 -7.95 -16.82 -7.96
N GLY A 43 -9.14 -16.28 -8.20
CA GLY A 43 -9.29 -15.06 -9.00
C GLY A 43 -8.79 -13.84 -8.23
N PHE A 44 -8.00 -12.99 -8.90
CA PHE A 44 -7.50 -11.72 -8.39
C PHE A 44 -8.10 -10.56 -9.18
N TYR A 45 -8.81 -9.67 -8.50
CA TYR A 45 -9.67 -8.66 -9.12
C TYR A 45 -9.19 -7.25 -8.83
N ALA A 46 -9.42 -6.32 -9.76
CA ALA A 46 -8.98 -4.95 -9.65
C ALA A 46 -9.70 -4.17 -8.55
N ASN A 47 -10.97 -4.48 -8.31
CA ASN A 47 -11.78 -3.74 -7.37
C ASN A 47 -12.87 -4.62 -6.73
N TYR A 48 -13.48 -4.10 -5.65
CA TYR A 48 -14.61 -4.70 -4.98
C TYR A 48 -15.72 -3.65 -4.80
N ASP A 49 -16.93 -3.99 -5.24
CA ASP A 49 -18.14 -3.21 -5.00
C ASP A 49 -18.99 -3.87 -3.90
N SER A 50 -19.42 -3.09 -2.91
CA SER A 50 -20.18 -3.62 -1.77
C SER A 50 -21.54 -4.23 -2.13
N SER A 51 -22.12 -3.87 -3.28
CA SER A 51 -23.40 -4.37 -3.77
C SER A 51 -23.26 -5.48 -4.82
N GLY A 52 -22.18 -5.46 -5.62
CA GLY A 52 -21.96 -6.36 -6.76
C GLY A 52 -20.82 -7.38 -6.59
N GLY A 53 -19.95 -7.22 -5.60
CA GLY A 53 -18.80 -8.09 -5.36
C GLY A 53 -17.55 -7.67 -6.16
N PRO A 54 -16.59 -8.60 -6.39
CA PRO A 54 -15.35 -8.30 -7.08
C PRO A 54 -15.56 -8.00 -8.57
N THR A 55 -14.80 -7.05 -9.11
CA THR A 55 -14.88 -6.64 -10.52
C THR A 55 -13.51 -6.46 -11.16
N GLY A 56 -13.46 -6.62 -12.48
CA GLY A 56 -12.23 -6.46 -13.25
C GLY A 56 -11.19 -7.53 -12.91
N LEU A 57 -11.45 -8.79 -13.28
CA LEU A 57 -10.48 -9.88 -13.13
C LEU A 57 -9.14 -9.48 -13.76
N LYS A 58 -8.09 -9.39 -12.96
CA LYS A 58 -6.72 -9.09 -13.41
C LYS A 58 -6.04 -10.37 -13.88
N ARG A 59 -6.05 -11.40 -13.03
CA ARG A 59 -5.52 -12.74 -13.35
C ARG A 59 -6.02 -13.80 -12.38
N THR A 60 -5.68 -15.04 -12.67
CA THR A 60 -5.84 -16.17 -11.74
C THR A 60 -4.48 -16.44 -11.09
N LEU A 61 -4.49 -16.55 -9.76
CA LEU A 61 -3.35 -16.92 -8.94
C LEU A 61 -3.40 -18.42 -8.64
N GLY A 62 -2.24 -19.07 -8.69
CA GLY A 62 -2.07 -20.47 -8.32
C GLY A 62 -1.49 -20.64 -6.92
N TYR A 63 -1.47 -21.88 -6.43
CA TYR A 63 -0.82 -22.22 -5.17
C TYR A 63 0.65 -21.74 -5.17
N GLY A 64 1.05 -21.09 -4.09
CA GLY A 64 2.43 -20.63 -3.89
C GLY A 64 2.75 -19.25 -4.46
N ASP A 65 1.84 -18.65 -5.25
CA ASP A 65 1.96 -17.26 -5.73
C ASP A 65 2.13 -16.32 -4.54
N LYS A 66 3.06 -15.37 -4.68
CA LYS A 66 3.47 -14.46 -3.60
C LYS A 66 2.51 -13.29 -3.54
N ILE A 67 1.89 -13.13 -2.39
CA ILE A 67 0.95 -12.04 -2.13
C ILE A 67 1.27 -11.35 -0.80
N GLY A 68 0.77 -10.14 -0.64
CA GLY A 68 0.91 -9.35 0.57
C GLY A 68 -0.44 -8.98 1.14
N HIS A 69 -0.68 -9.25 2.41
CA HIS A 69 -1.87 -8.79 3.14
C HIS A 69 -1.56 -8.66 4.64
N THR A 70 -1.84 -7.51 5.23
CA THR A 70 -1.70 -7.24 6.67
C THR A 70 -3.08 -7.17 7.32
N PRO A 71 -3.46 -8.16 8.15
CA PRO A 71 -4.74 -8.16 8.85
C PRO A 71 -4.93 -6.89 9.68
N GLY A 72 -6.15 -6.34 9.67
CA GLY A 72 -6.51 -5.11 10.37
C GLY A 72 -6.02 -3.81 9.73
N SER A 73 -5.04 -3.87 8.81
CA SER A 73 -4.57 -2.72 8.03
C SER A 73 -5.16 -2.66 6.62
N HIS A 74 -5.33 -3.82 5.97
CA HIS A 74 -5.93 -3.89 4.64
C HIS A 74 -7.41 -4.30 4.71
N PRO A 75 -8.27 -3.70 3.87
CA PRO A 75 -9.70 -3.93 3.93
C PRO A 75 -10.06 -5.36 3.53
N VAL A 76 -11.11 -5.86 4.19
CA VAL A 76 -11.78 -7.12 3.85
C VAL A 76 -13.27 -6.88 3.74
N TYR A 77 -13.86 -7.24 2.60
CA TYR A 77 -15.27 -7.05 2.31
C TYR A 77 -15.93 -8.36 1.92
N ASN A 78 -16.85 -8.86 2.75
CA ASN A 78 -17.60 -10.11 2.50
C ASN A 78 -16.70 -11.29 2.05
N GLY A 79 -15.57 -11.48 2.73
CA GLY A 79 -14.61 -12.54 2.41
C GLY A 79 -13.63 -12.23 1.27
N TRP A 80 -13.61 -11.00 0.75
CA TRP A 80 -12.63 -10.53 -0.22
C TRP A 80 -11.63 -9.59 0.44
N ALA A 81 -10.39 -10.01 0.53
CA ALA A 81 -9.31 -9.24 1.13
C ALA A 81 -8.53 -8.48 0.05
N ALA A 82 -8.24 -7.21 0.31
CA ALA A 82 -7.29 -6.47 -0.51
C ALA A 82 -5.89 -7.05 -0.32
N GLY A 83 -5.21 -7.40 -1.40
CA GLY A 83 -3.87 -7.95 -1.37
C GLY A 83 -2.98 -7.31 -2.43
N PHE A 84 -1.68 -7.37 -2.20
CA PHE A 84 -0.66 -6.98 -3.16
C PHE A 84 -0.11 -8.23 -3.83
N ASP A 85 -0.15 -8.31 -5.16
CA ASP A 85 0.46 -9.39 -5.92
C ASP A 85 1.89 -9.02 -6.29
N TYR A 86 2.87 -9.72 -5.70
CA TYR A 86 4.29 -9.44 -5.90
C TYR A 86 4.81 -9.85 -7.29
N GLY A 87 4.04 -10.62 -8.07
CA GLY A 87 4.41 -10.94 -9.46
C GLY A 87 4.41 -9.69 -10.36
N PRO A 88 3.23 -9.08 -10.62
CA PRO A 88 3.09 -7.86 -11.40
C PRO A 88 3.30 -6.58 -10.58
N ASN A 89 3.48 -6.66 -9.26
CA ASN A 89 3.55 -5.51 -8.33
C ASN A 89 2.29 -4.65 -8.40
N ASP A 90 1.13 -5.27 -8.18
CA ASP A 90 -0.17 -4.61 -8.32
C ASP A 90 -1.13 -4.98 -7.18
N TRP A 91 -2.05 -4.06 -6.88
CA TRP A 91 -3.07 -4.24 -5.85
C TRP A 91 -4.34 -4.86 -6.40
N GLY A 92 -5.05 -5.63 -5.60
CA GLY A 92 -6.33 -6.20 -5.99
C GLY A 92 -7.01 -6.91 -4.84
N TYR A 93 -8.04 -7.68 -5.17
CA TYR A 93 -8.84 -8.42 -4.21
C TYR A 93 -8.82 -9.91 -4.54
N LEU A 94 -8.59 -10.74 -3.52
CA LEU A 94 -8.77 -12.19 -3.58
C LEU A 94 -9.60 -12.68 -2.41
N ARG A 95 -10.08 -13.91 -2.52
CA ARG A 95 -10.76 -14.61 -1.43
C ARG A 95 -9.83 -14.79 -0.23
N ILE A 96 -10.31 -14.39 0.93
CA ILE A 96 -9.56 -14.40 2.21
C ILE A 96 -9.06 -15.81 2.54
N GLU A 97 -9.86 -16.84 2.28
CA GLU A 97 -9.50 -18.24 2.56
C GLU A 97 -8.34 -18.74 1.70
N CYS A 98 -7.99 -18.01 0.63
CA CYS A 98 -6.85 -18.33 -0.22
C CYS A 98 -5.55 -17.68 0.26
N ILE A 99 -5.58 -16.83 1.29
CA ILE A 99 -4.39 -16.21 1.88
C ILE A 99 -3.85 -17.16 2.97
N GLY A 100 -2.64 -17.69 2.76
CA GLY A 100 -1.99 -18.57 3.72
C GLY A 100 -1.68 -17.85 5.02
N GLY A 101 -2.10 -18.43 6.15
CA GLY A 101 -1.82 -17.90 7.48
C GLY A 101 -2.62 -16.64 7.85
N TYR A 102 -3.70 -16.33 7.12
CA TYR A 102 -4.49 -15.11 7.34
C TYR A 102 -4.92 -14.92 8.82
N ASP A 103 -5.34 -16.00 9.49
CA ASP A 103 -5.74 -16.00 10.90
C ASP A 103 -4.74 -16.75 11.81
N SER A 104 -3.52 -17.04 11.37
CA SER A 104 -2.52 -17.68 12.22
C SER A 104 -1.77 -16.62 13.03
N TRP A 105 -2.25 -16.35 14.24
CA TRP A 105 -1.63 -15.47 15.24
C TRP A 105 -1.49 -16.20 16.58
#